data_AF-A0A537MUZ1-F1
#
_entry.id   AF-A0A537MUZ1-F1
#
_cell.length_a   1.000
_cell.length_b   1.000
_cell.length_c   1.000
_cell.angle_alpha   90.00
_cell.angle_beta   90.00
_cell.angle_gamma   90.00
#
_symmetry.space_group_name_H-M   'P 1'
#
loop_
_entity.id
_entity.type
_entity.pdbx_description
1 polymer ?
#
loop_
_entity_poly.entity_id
_entity_poly.type
_entity_poly.pdbx_seq_one_letter_code
_entity_poly.pdbx_strand_id
1 'polypeptide(L)' 'MASETIVDIYCHIFPDKFFEEMNRIAPRLGNIGARLRGVKKLFDLDERFREMDQFGDYREIISLPN' A
#
# COMPACT_ATOMS: atom_id res chain seq x y z
N MET A 1 -9.44 -17.86 -22.94
CA MET A 1 -10.34 -16.82 -22.41
C MET A 1 -9.48 -15.65 -22.03
N ALA A 2 -9.75 -14.43 -22.52
CA ALA A 2 -9.07 -13.26 -21.99
C ALA A 2 -9.49 -13.12 -20.51
N SER A 3 -8.53 -12.99 -19.60
CA SER A 3 -8.82 -12.57 -18.23
C SER A 3 -9.50 -11.20 -18.30
N GLU A 4 -10.65 -11.03 -17.65
CA GLU A 4 -11.18 -9.68 -17.46
C GLU A 4 -10.16 -8.88 -16.63
N THR A 5 -9.82 -7.67 -17.08
CA THR A 5 -8.93 -6.77 -16.36
C THR A 5 -9.72 -6.08 -15.25
N ILE A 6 -9.23 -6.18 -14.00
CA ILE A 6 -9.77 -5.43 -12.87
C ILE A 6 -8.84 -4.23 -12.64
N VAL A 7 -9.39 -3.02 -12.58
CA VAL A 7 -8.63 -1.81 -12.27
C VAL A 7 -9.15 -1.20 -10.96
N ASP A 8 -8.39 -1.35 -9.87
CA ASP A 8 -8.66 -0.63 -8.62
C ASP A 8 -8.07 0.77 -8.71
N ILE A 9 -8.97 1.76 -8.69
CA ILE A 9 -8.65 3.16 -8.88
C ILE A 9 -8.40 3.91 -7.56
N TYR A 10 -8.55 3.26 -6.40
CA TYR A 10 -8.46 3.93 -5.12
C TYR A 10 -7.85 3.04 -4.02
N CYS A 11 -6.61 2.64 -4.24
CA CYS A 11 -5.80 1.90 -3.27
C CYS A 11 -4.61 2.75 -2.79
N HIS A 12 -4.05 2.36 -1.64
CA HIS A 12 -2.98 3.12 -0.99
C HIS A 12 -1.75 2.26 -0.78
N ILE A 13 -0.59 2.89 -0.95
CA ILE A 13 0.70 2.36 -0.49
C ILE A 13 1.29 3.29 0.55
N PHE A 14 2.17 2.76 1.39
CA PHE A 14 2.87 3.52 2.40
C PHE A 14 4.35 3.10 2.45
N PRO A 15 5.18 3.60 1.54
CA PRO A 15 6.59 3.21 1.45
C PRO A 15 7.37 3.55 2.73
N ASP A 16 8.31 2.69 3.12
CA ASP A 16 9.09 2.89 4.36
C ASP A 16 9.80 4.25 4.42
N LYS A 17 10.43 4.70 3.32
CA LYS A 17 11.08 6.02 3.26
C LYS A 17 10.10 7.16 3.51
N PHE A 18 8.89 7.08 2.95
CA PHE A 18 7.88 8.11 3.16
C PHE A 18 7.39 8.10 4.61
N PHE A 19 7.18 6.92 5.19
CA PHE A 19 6.81 6.77 6.59
C PHE A 19 7.88 7.32 7.55
N GLU A 20 9.16 7.05 7.27
CA GLU A 20 10.28 7.57 8.06
C GLU A 20 10.33 9.10 8.05
N GLU A 21 10.23 9.73 6.88
CA GLU A 21 10.21 11.20 6.79
C GLU A 21 8.97 11.79 7.47
N MET A 22 7.80 11.16 7.32
CA MET A 22 6.57 11.60 7.97
C MET A 22 6.71 11.56 9.51
N ASN A 23 7.33 10.51 10.07
CA ASN A 23 7.60 10.42 11.50
C ASN A 23 8.58 11.48 11.99
N ARG A 24 9.55 11.90 11.17
CA ARG A 24 10.49 12.98 11.52
C ARG A 24 9.78 14.33 11.62
N ILE A 25 8.92 14.65 10.65
CA ILE A 25 8.23 15.96 10.61
C ILE A 25 7.02 16.03 11.53
N ALA A 26 6.40 14.89 11.85
CA ALA A 26 5.18 14.81 12.63
C ALA A 26 5.23 13.67 13.68
N PRO A 27 6.12 13.75 14.68
CA PRO A 27 6.35 12.66 15.64
C PRO A 27 5.13 12.31 16.51
N ARG A 28 4.11 13.18 16.55
CA ARG A 28 2.84 12.93 17.27
C ARG A 28 1.86 12.01 16.50
N LEU A 29 2.16 11.62 15.25
CA LEU A 29 1.35 10.64 14.51
C LEU A 29 1.52 9.18 15.02
N GLY A 30 2.36 8.95 16.03
CA GLY A 30 2.86 7.62 16.45
C GLY A 30 1.83 6.49 16.56
N ASN A 31 0.60 6.77 17.05
CA ASN A 31 -0.44 5.73 17.17
C ASN A 31 -0.99 5.25 15.81
N ILE A 32 -1.09 6.13 14.82
CA ILE A 32 -1.55 5.78 13.48
C ILE A 32 -0.47 5.00 12.74
N GLY A 33 0.79 5.45 12.87
CA GLY A 33 1.94 4.75 12.30
C GLY A 33 2.04 3.31 12.79
N ALA A 34 1.92 3.09 14.10
CA ALA A 34 1.96 1.75 14.69
C ALA A 34 0.83 0.84 14.15
N ARG A 35 -0.38 1.37 13.97
CA ARG A 35 -1.50 0.61 13.41
C ARG A 35 -1.26 0.24 11.95
N LEU A 36 -0.77 1.18 11.14
CA LEU A 36 -0.51 0.93 9.71
C LEU A 36 0.56 -0.15 9.52
N ARG A 37 1.59 -0.20 10.38
CA ARG A 37 2.64 -1.23 10.32
C ARG A 37 2.14 -2.67 10.44
N GLY A 38 0.95 -2.90 10.99
CA GLY A 38 0.31 -4.21 10.99
C GLY A 38 -0.13 -4.69 9.60
N VAL A 39 -0.29 -3.78 8.63
CA VAL A 39 -0.69 -4.08 7.25
C VAL A 39 0.56 -4.14 6.37
N LYS A 40 1.25 -5.28 6.38
CA LYS A 40 2.54 -5.48 5.69
C LYS A 40 2.54 -5.03 4.22
N LYS A 41 1.48 -5.34 3.47
CA LYS A 41 1.29 -5.00 2.05
C LYS A 41 1.16 -3.51 1.72
N LEU A 42 1.06 -2.63 2.73
CA LEU A 42 1.20 -1.19 2.52
C LEU A 42 2.67 -0.82 2.28
N PHE A 43 3.61 -1.55 2.86
CA PHE A 43 5.04 -1.21 2.86
C PHE A 43 5.85 -2.13 1.94
N ASP A 44 5.49 -3.41 1.87
CA ASP A 44 6.16 -4.45 1.09
C ASP A 44 5.43 -4.70 -0.24
N LEU A 45 6.02 -4.24 -1.35
CA LEU A 45 5.45 -4.41 -2.69
C LEU A 45 5.50 -5.86 -3.17
N ASP A 46 6.49 -6.65 -2.75
CA ASP A 46 6.58 -8.06 -3.16
C ASP A 46 5.43 -8.86 -2.52
N GLU A 47 5.10 -8.59 -1.26
CA GLU A 47 3.91 -9.16 -0.61
C GLU A 47 2.63 -8.73 -1.31
N ARG A 48 2.54 -7.45 -1.70
CA ARG A 48 1.38 -6.93 -2.41
C ARG A 48 1.20 -7.62 -3.76
N PHE A 49 2.25 -7.74 -4.57
CA PHE A 49 2.18 -8.39 -5.88
C PHE A 49 1.77 -9.86 -5.77
N ARG A 50 2.29 -10.60 -4.77
CA ARG A 50 1.86 -11.99 -4.52
C ARG A 50 0.36 -12.14 -4.25
N GLU A 51 -0.26 -11.16 -3.60
CA GLU A 51 -1.72 -11.15 -3.40
C GLU A 51 -2.44 -10.75 -4.68
N MET A 52 -1.94 -9.74 -5.41
CA MET A 52 -2.51 -9.30 -6.69
C MET A 52 -2.54 -10.41 -7.74
N ASP A 53 -1.50 -11.25 -7.80
CA ASP A 53 -1.39 -12.38 -8.73
C ASP A 53 -2.53 -13.41 -8.59
N GLN A 54 -3.24 -13.41 -7.45
CA GLN A 54 -4.38 -14.29 -7.20
C GLN A 54 -5.65 -13.86 -7.96
N PHE A 55 -5.67 -12.62 -8.51
CA PHE A 55 -6.84 -12.01 -9.14
C PHE A 55 -6.72 -11.87 -10.67
N GLY A 56 -5.72 -12.48 -11.31
CA GLY A 56 -5.53 -12.42 -12.76
C GLY A 56 -4.90 -11.09 -13.21
N ASP A 57 -5.46 -10.44 -14.23
CA ASP A 57 -4.97 -9.13 -14.72
C ASP A 57 -5.47 -7.97 -13.85
N TYR A 58 -5.11 -8.01 -12.56
CA TYR A 58 -5.45 -6.98 -11.59
C TYR A 58 -4.44 -5.83 -11.61
N ARG A 59 -4.93 -4.60 -11.77
CA ARG A 59 -4.16 -3.37 -11.90
C ARG A 59 -4.60 -2.39 -10.83
N GLU A 60 -3.66 -1.56 -10.38
CA GLU A 60 -3.90 -0.62 -9.29
C GLU A 60 -3.39 0.78 -9.66
N ILE A 61 -4.21 1.80 -9.41
CA ILE A 61 -3.80 3.21 -9.38
C ILE A 61 -3.52 3.57 -7.92
N ILE A 62 -2.24 3.66 -7.59
CA ILE A 62 -1.77 3.83 -6.21
C ILE A 62 -1.81 5.30 -5.74
N SER A 63 -2.23 5.51 -4.50
CA SER A 63 -2.22 6.80 -3.80
C SER A 63 -1.36 6.75 -2.52
N LEU A 64 -0.89 7.91 -2.06
CA LEU A 64 -0.31 8.07 -0.72
C LEU A 64 -1.44 8.27 0.30
N PRO A 65 -1.23 7.93 1.60
CA PRO A 65 -2.23 8.19 2.63
C PRO A 65 -2.49 9.69 2.81
N ASN A 66 -3.75 10.01 3.12
CA ASN A 66 -4.24 11.38 3.40
C ASN A 66 -3.97 11.79 4.86
#